data_AF-A0A522VAL3-F1
#
_entry.id   AF-A0A522VAL3-F1
#
_cell.length_a   1.000
_cell.length_b   1.000
_cell.length_c   1.000
_cell.angle_alpha   90.00
_cell.angle_beta   90.00
_cell.angle_gamma   90.00
#
_symmetry.space_group_name_H-M   'P 1'
#
loop_
_entity.id
_entity.type
_entity.pdbx_description
1 polymer ?
#
loop_
_entity_poly.entity_id
_entity_poly.type
_entity_poly.pdbx_seq_one_letter_code
_entity_poly.pdbx_strand_id
1 'polypeptide(L)'
;PVHQGDHTADDNELAENDVVRIYDVYIDMERTLIAQDKIVQTLTRKALLQNKFPEKFSTAHYYKILGDGVLETSKNPERSFIASAAKHDVPVFVPAFADSSVGMGTSYLPLIACAKKNCKELFPGDFVDPSPTMDTLESAAIVHHSMINNIERGALEVGGGVPKNFLQQTGPMISQILGMECPGENYVIQVTVDRPDTGGLSGATINEGKSWGKIPKAGEGNIIPYLDATVGIPIIFAYALENCKPRKLKKYARKLPEITRELIETAILKVEV
;
A
#
# COMPACT_ATOMS: atom_id res chain seq x y z
N PRO A 1 -8.88 -22.08 2.54
CA PRO A 1 -8.20 -21.17 3.50
C PRO A 1 -9.12 -20.02 3.90
N VAL A 2 -9.87 -19.46 2.95
CA VAL A 2 -10.93 -18.47 3.19
C VAL A 2 -12.24 -19.05 2.64
N HIS A 3 -13.33 -18.89 3.39
CA HIS A 3 -14.63 -19.48 3.08
C HIS A 3 -15.74 -18.44 3.23
N GLN A 4 -16.80 -18.56 2.43
CA GLN A 4 -18.02 -17.80 2.67
C GLN A 4 -18.64 -18.28 3.99
N GLY A 5 -19.04 -17.33 4.82
CA GLY A 5 -19.73 -17.52 6.08
C GLY A 5 -21.04 -16.72 6.12
N ASP A 6 -21.47 -16.42 7.34
CA ASP A 6 -22.63 -15.60 7.64
C ASP A 6 -22.25 -14.49 8.64
N HIS A 7 -22.67 -13.26 8.33
CA HIS A 7 -22.52 -12.09 9.17
C HIS A 7 -23.27 -12.17 10.51
N THR A 8 -24.25 -13.06 10.67
CA THR A 8 -25.03 -13.24 11.91
C THR A 8 -24.56 -14.42 12.77
N ALA A 9 -23.45 -15.08 12.44
CA ALA A 9 -22.95 -16.19 13.24
C ALA A 9 -22.53 -15.78 14.66
N ASP A 10 -22.57 -16.74 15.59
CA ASP A 10 -22.14 -16.53 16.98
C ASP A 10 -20.62 -16.44 17.06
N ASP A 11 -20.13 -15.24 17.40
CA ASP A 11 -18.69 -14.98 17.53
C ASP A 11 -18.02 -15.81 18.63
N ASN A 12 -18.75 -16.26 19.66
CA ASN A 12 -18.19 -17.14 20.69
C ASN A 12 -17.92 -18.53 20.12
N GLU A 13 -18.87 -19.09 19.38
CA GLU A 13 -18.70 -20.40 18.72
C GLU A 13 -17.56 -20.36 17.70
N LEU A 14 -17.48 -19.28 16.91
CA LEU A 14 -16.38 -19.09 15.96
C LEU A 14 -15.03 -19.06 16.68
N ALA A 15 -14.92 -18.30 17.77
CA ALA A 15 -13.69 -18.21 18.56
C ALA A 15 -13.30 -19.55 19.22
N GLU A 16 -14.26 -20.29 19.78
CA GLU A 16 -14.03 -21.63 20.36
C GLU A 16 -13.51 -22.65 19.33
N ASN A 17 -13.76 -22.41 18.04
CA ASN A 17 -13.33 -23.26 16.94
C ASN A 17 -12.18 -22.67 16.10
N ASP A 18 -11.47 -21.66 16.62
CA ASP A 18 -10.33 -21.01 15.95
C ASP A 18 -10.69 -20.43 14.56
N VAL A 19 -11.91 -19.93 14.40
CA VAL A 19 -12.38 -19.25 13.19
C VAL A 19 -12.47 -17.76 13.45
N VAL A 20 -11.78 -16.97 12.62
CA VAL A 20 -11.89 -15.52 12.60
C VAL A 20 -12.81 -15.13 11.45
N ARG A 21 -13.70 -14.16 11.66
CA ARG A 21 -14.52 -13.61 10.58
C ARG A 21 -14.19 -12.17 10.24
N ILE A 22 -14.36 -11.84 8.97
CA ILE A 22 -14.49 -10.48 8.46
C ILE A 22 -15.88 -10.41 7.83
N TYR A 23 -16.84 -9.86 8.58
CA TYR A 23 -18.25 -9.86 8.21
C TYR A 23 -18.79 -11.26 7.89
N ASP A 24 -19.04 -11.57 6.62
CA ASP A 24 -19.54 -12.85 6.09
C ASP A 24 -18.42 -13.72 5.47
N VAL A 25 -17.16 -13.47 5.82
CA VAL A 25 -16.00 -14.23 5.35
C VAL A 25 -15.29 -14.88 6.54
N TYR A 26 -15.13 -16.21 6.50
CA TYR A 26 -14.46 -16.98 7.55
C TYR A 26 -13.04 -17.35 7.15
N ILE A 27 -12.14 -17.27 8.13
CA ILE A 27 -10.71 -17.49 7.99
C ILE A 27 -10.26 -18.42 9.14
N ASP A 28 -9.64 -19.54 8.77
CA ASP A 28 -9.03 -20.46 9.73
C ASP A 28 -7.78 -19.83 10.36
N MET A 29 -7.74 -19.71 11.69
CA MET A 29 -6.67 -19.06 12.42
C MET A 29 -5.31 -19.74 12.19
N GLU A 30 -5.20 -21.04 12.44
CA GLU A 30 -3.90 -21.73 12.41
C GLU A 30 -3.41 -21.95 10.98
N ARG A 31 -4.28 -22.47 10.11
CA ARG A 31 -3.91 -22.88 8.74
C ARG A 31 -3.77 -21.70 7.78
N THR A 32 -4.35 -20.55 8.12
CA THR A 32 -4.30 -19.37 7.24
C THR A 32 -3.53 -18.22 7.89
N LEU A 33 -4.02 -17.63 8.99
CA LEU A 33 -3.41 -16.43 9.58
C LEU A 33 -2.02 -16.71 10.17
N ILE A 34 -1.93 -17.67 11.09
CA ILE A 34 -0.66 -18.02 11.75
C ILE A 34 0.32 -18.62 10.73
N ALA A 35 -0.17 -19.44 9.79
CA ALA A 35 0.67 -19.98 8.71
C ALA A 35 1.28 -18.87 7.83
N GLN A 36 0.50 -17.84 7.47
CA GLN A 36 0.98 -16.68 6.73
C GLN A 36 2.02 -15.89 7.54
N ASP A 37 1.76 -15.63 8.82
CA ASP A 37 2.69 -14.89 9.68
C ASP A 37 4.04 -15.60 9.79
N LYS A 38 4.05 -16.93 9.92
CA LYS A 38 5.28 -17.75 9.91
C LYS A 38 6.05 -17.60 8.60
N ILE A 39 5.37 -17.51 7.45
CA ILE A 39 6.01 -17.28 6.14
C ILE A 39 6.64 -15.89 6.10
N VAL A 40 5.89 -14.84 6.44
CA VAL A 40 6.37 -13.45 6.45
C VAL A 40 7.59 -13.31 7.34
N GLN A 41 7.51 -13.77 8.60
CA GLN A 41 8.64 -13.74 9.54
C GLN A 41 9.87 -14.49 9.01
N THR A 42 9.68 -15.61 8.32
CA THR A 42 10.78 -16.39 7.74
C THR A 42 11.45 -15.64 6.60
N LEU A 43 10.67 -15.04 5.70
CA LEU A 43 11.19 -14.23 4.60
C LEU A 43 11.91 -12.98 5.11
N THR A 44 11.34 -12.27 6.09
CA THR A 44 11.98 -11.10 6.71
C THR A 44 13.31 -11.46 7.38
N ARG A 45 13.35 -12.55 8.16
CA ARG A 45 14.61 -13.02 8.79
C ARG A 45 15.65 -13.39 7.75
N LYS A 46 15.27 -14.08 6.67
CA LYS A 46 16.18 -14.42 5.58
C LYS A 46 16.77 -13.14 4.95
N ALA A 47 15.94 -12.14 4.69
CA ALA A 47 16.37 -10.87 4.12
C ALA A 47 17.28 -10.07 5.07
N LEU A 48 17.01 -10.09 6.38
CA LEU A 48 17.86 -9.48 7.40
C LEU A 48 19.25 -10.12 7.43
N LEU A 49 19.33 -11.45 7.42
CA LEU A 49 20.60 -12.19 7.36
C LEU A 49 21.39 -11.92 6.07
N GLN A 50 20.71 -11.53 4.99
CA GLN A 50 21.30 -11.15 3.72
C GLN A 50 21.60 -9.64 3.62
N ASN A 51 21.42 -8.87 4.69
CA ASN A 51 21.61 -7.43 4.75
C ASN A 51 20.83 -6.67 3.65
N LYS A 52 19.59 -7.10 3.36
CA LYS A 52 18.74 -6.50 2.31
C LYS A 52 17.97 -5.26 2.74
N PHE A 53 17.94 -4.96 4.04
CA PHE A 53 17.28 -3.77 4.58
C PHE A 53 18.35 -2.71 4.89
N PRO A 54 18.35 -1.56 4.19
CA PRO A 54 19.19 -0.43 4.59
C PRO A 54 18.64 0.20 5.88
N GLU A 55 19.37 1.18 6.44
CA GLU A 55 18.96 1.87 7.68
C GLU A 55 17.58 2.56 7.57
N LYS A 56 17.27 3.11 6.40
CA LYS A 56 15.97 3.70 6.08
C LYS A 56 15.48 3.18 4.74
N PHE A 57 14.27 2.64 4.73
CA PHE A 57 13.59 2.10 3.54
C PHE A 57 12.08 2.28 3.66
N SER A 58 11.38 2.26 2.53
CA SER A 58 9.92 2.33 2.44
C SER A 58 9.26 0.96 2.64
N THR A 59 7.94 0.95 2.86
CA THR A 59 7.14 -0.26 2.75
C THR A 59 7.18 -0.84 1.34
N ALA A 60 7.31 0.00 0.30
CA ALA A 60 7.49 -0.48 -1.07
C ALA A 60 8.76 -1.34 -1.23
N HIS A 61 9.88 -0.94 -0.60
CA HIS A 61 11.09 -1.77 -0.57
C HIS A 61 10.88 -3.08 0.20
N TYR A 62 10.22 -3.01 1.36
CA TYR A 62 9.91 -4.18 2.18
C TYR A 62 9.03 -5.21 1.44
N TYR A 63 7.93 -4.77 0.82
CA TYR A 63 7.03 -5.64 0.09
C TYR A 63 7.63 -6.17 -1.22
N LYS A 64 8.57 -5.43 -1.84
CA LYS A 64 9.37 -5.99 -2.94
C LYS A 64 10.22 -7.18 -2.48
N ILE A 65 10.91 -7.04 -1.34
CA ILE A 65 11.69 -8.14 -0.75
C ILE A 65 10.81 -9.34 -0.40
N LEU A 66 9.63 -9.11 0.20
CA LEU A 66 8.69 -10.20 0.48
C LEU A 66 8.21 -10.88 -0.81
N GLY A 67 7.87 -10.10 -1.84
CA GLY A 67 7.43 -10.63 -3.12
C GLY A 67 8.50 -11.47 -3.82
N ASP A 68 9.76 -11.01 -3.82
CA ASP A 68 10.90 -11.77 -4.33
C ASP A 68 11.08 -13.09 -3.55
N GLY A 69 10.91 -13.05 -2.22
CA GLY A 69 10.94 -14.24 -1.38
C GLY A 69 9.81 -15.24 -1.69
N VAL A 70 8.59 -14.75 -1.95
CA VAL A 70 7.46 -15.59 -2.37
C VAL A 70 7.70 -16.19 -3.75
N LEU A 71 8.24 -15.42 -4.70
CA LEU A 71 8.61 -15.91 -6.04
C LEU A 71 9.64 -17.05 -5.97
N GLU A 72 10.58 -16.99 -5.01
CA GLU A 72 11.62 -18.00 -4.82
C GLU A 72 11.11 -19.27 -4.14
N THR A 73 10.18 -19.15 -3.18
CA THR A 73 9.86 -20.23 -2.21
C THR A 73 8.46 -20.82 -2.35
N SER A 74 7.50 -20.12 -2.93
CA SER A 74 6.12 -20.59 -3.06
C SER A 74 5.96 -21.60 -4.19
N LYS A 75 5.09 -22.59 -3.98
CA LYS A 75 4.66 -23.51 -5.04
C LYS A 75 3.74 -22.86 -6.08
N ASN A 76 3.00 -21.82 -5.69
CA ASN A 76 2.01 -21.13 -6.51
C ASN A 76 2.16 -19.60 -6.38
N PRO A 77 3.32 -19.02 -6.77
CA PRO A 77 3.58 -17.60 -6.59
C PRO A 77 2.65 -16.71 -7.43
N GLU A 78 2.08 -17.23 -8.52
CA GLU A 78 1.13 -16.52 -9.39
C GLU A 78 -0.19 -16.15 -8.71
N ARG A 79 -0.52 -16.79 -7.57
CA ARG A 79 -1.70 -16.47 -6.75
C ARG A 79 -1.46 -15.34 -5.76
N SER A 80 -0.23 -14.85 -5.62
CA SER A 80 0.11 -13.79 -4.66
C SER A 80 0.15 -12.42 -5.32
N PHE A 81 -0.63 -11.48 -4.78
CA PHE A 81 -0.61 -10.08 -5.19
C PHE A 81 0.79 -9.46 -5.03
N ILE A 82 1.44 -9.69 -3.89
CA ILE A 82 2.76 -9.13 -3.59
C ILE A 82 3.84 -9.73 -4.50
N ALA A 83 3.77 -11.04 -4.81
CA ALA A 83 4.69 -11.66 -5.77
C ALA A 83 4.49 -11.11 -7.19
N SER A 84 3.24 -10.90 -7.61
CA SER A 84 2.94 -10.28 -8.89
C SER A 84 3.46 -8.84 -8.97
N ALA A 85 3.28 -8.05 -7.90
CA ALA A 85 3.80 -6.69 -7.82
C ALA A 85 5.33 -6.66 -7.93
N ALA A 86 6.04 -7.51 -7.18
CA ALA A 86 7.49 -7.63 -7.25
C ALA A 86 7.99 -8.03 -8.66
N LYS A 87 7.39 -9.09 -9.25
CA LYS A 87 7.73 -9.56 -10.60
C LYS A 87 7.63 -8.47 -11.68
N HIS A 88 6.69 -7.55 -11.52
CA HIS A 88 6.42 -6.49 -12.50
C HIS A 88 6.98 -5.12 -12.09
N ASP A 89 7.78 -5.06 -11.02
CA ASP A 89 8.35 -3.83 -10.45
C ASP A 89 7.26 -2.76 -10.15
N VAL A 90 6.15 -3.19 -9.57
CA VAL A 90 5.08 -2.30 -9.06
C VAL A 90 5.33 -2.06 -7.57
N PRO A 91 5.55 -0.81 -7.13
CA PRO A 91 5.75 -0.52 -5.71
C PRO A 91 4.43 -0.66 -4.95
N VAL A 92 4.50 -1.20 -3.73
CA VAL A 92 3.35 -1.40 -2.84
C VAL A 92 3.59 -0.62 -1.55
N PHE A 93 2.89 0.50 -1.39
CA PHE A 93 2.93 1.30 -0.17
C PHE A 93 1.84 0.84 0.81
N VAL A 94 2.20 0.63 2.08
CA VAL A 94 1.27 0.27 3.15
C VAL A 94 1.49 1.23 4.33
N PRO A 95 0.90 2.43 4.29
CA PRO A 95 1.24 3.51 5.21
C PRO A 95 0.92 3.18 6.68
N ALA A 96 -0.13 2.40 6.91
CA ALA A 96 -0.51 1.88 8.22
C ALA A 96 0.16 0.53 8.50
N PHE A 97 1.48 0.40 8.26
CA PHE A 97 2.21 -0.85 8.36
C PHE A 97 2.07 -1.53 9.73
N ALA A 98 2.17 -0.75 10.81
CA ALA A 98 2.07 -1.26 12.18
C ALA A 98 0.68 -1.82 12.52
N ASP A 99 -0.37 -1.36 11.82
CA ASP A 99 -1.75 -1.83 11.97
C ASP A 99 -2.00 -3.04 11.04
N SER A 100 -1.17 -4.07 11.20
CA SER A 100 -1.27 -5.31 10.41
C SER A 100 -0.56 -6.49 11.09
N SER A 101 -0.92 -7.73 10.75
CA SER A 101 -0.17 -8.90 11.25
C SER A 101 1.27 -8.93 10.76
N VAL A 102 1.56 -8.32 9.59
CA VAL A 102 2.92 -8.13 9.10
C VAL A 102 3.70 -7.24 10.07
N GLY A 103 3.14 -6.09 10.46
CA GLY A 103 3.72 -5.18 11.44
C GLY A 103 3.94 -5.83 12.80
N MET A 104 2.92 -6.50 13.35
CA MET A 104 3.03 -7.26 14.60
C MET A 104 4.11 -8.35 14.51
N GLY A 105 4.14 -9.09 13.40
CA GLY A 105 5.12 -10.13 13.13
C GLY A 105 6.55 -9.61 13.04
N THR A 106 6.76 -8.44 12.44
CA THR A 106 8.07 -7.77 12.43
C THR A 106 8.50 -7.30 13.80
N SER A 107 7.59 -6.78 14.63
CA SER A 107 7.87 -6.39 16.01
C SER A 107 8.23 -7.58 16.91
N TYR A 108 7.81 -8.80 16.55
CA TYR A 108 8.16 -10.02 17.27
C TYR A 108 9.60 -10.50 16.99
N LEU A 109 10.15 -10.23 15.80
CA LEU A 109 11.51 -10.65 15.43
C LEU A 109 12.63 -10.21 16.38
N PRO A 110 12.71 -8.93 16.83
CA PRO A 110 13.73 -8.51 17.77
C PRO A 110 13.60 -9.23 19.12
N LEU A 111 12.39 -9.57 19.56
CA LEU A 111 12.17 -10.35 20.79
C LEU A 111 12.76 -11.76 20.70
N ILE A 112 12.57 -12.44 19.55
CA ILE A 112 13.20 -13.76 19.32
C ILE A 112 14.73 -13.65 19.36
N ALA A 113 15.30 -12.62 18.75
CA ALA A 113 16.74 -12.41 18.73
C ALA A 113 17.29 -12.09 20.13
N CYS A 114 16.59 -11.26 20.89
CA CYS A 114 16.89 -10.88 22.26
C CYS A 114 16.88 -12.11 23.19
N ALA A 115 15.84 -12.95 23.10
CA ALA A 115 15.72 -14.19 23.86
C ALA A 115 16.88 -15.16 23.58
N LYS A 116 17.29 -15.32 22.31
CA LYS A 116 18.44 -16.18 21.94
C LYS A 116 19.78 -15.68 22.49
N LYS A 117 19.92 -14.38 22.71
CA LYS A 117 21.13 -13.73 23.25
C LYS A 117 21.07 -13.55 24.78
N ASN A 118 20.00 -14.00 25.44
CA ASN A 118 19.71 -13.74 26.85
C ASN A 118 19.80 -12.23 27.21
N CYS A 119 19.40 -11.38 26.27
CA CYS A 119 19.28 -9.94 26.48
C CYS A 119 17.90 -9.62 27.08
N LYS A 120 17.78 -8.47 27.75
CA LYS A 120 16.51 -7.96 28.30
C LYS A 120 16.10 -6.60 27.75
N GLU A 121 16.90 -6.06 26.84
CA GLU A 121 16.73 -4.75 26.23
C GLU A 121 16.70 -4.90 24.71
N LEU A 122 15.94 -4.01 24.07
CA LEU A 122 15.90 -3.85 22.61
C LEU A 122 16.48 -2.49 22.27
N PHE A 123 17.27 -2.43 21.21
CA PHE A 123 17.86 -1.22 20.69
C PHE A 123 17.21 -0.84 19.35
N PRO A 124 17.23 0.45 18.95
CA PRO A 124 16.62 0.88 17.70
C PRO A 124 17.07 0.09 16.46
N GLY A 125 18.33 -0.37 16.43
CA GLY A 125 18.88 -1.17 15.33
C GLY A 125 18.41 -2.63 15.28
N ASP A 126 17.66 -3.11 16.29
CA ASP A 126 17.11 -4.47 16.29
C ASP A 126 15.82 -4.57 15.44
N PHE A 127 15.18 -3.44 15.15
CA PHE A 127 13.89 -3.38 14.47
C PHE A 127 14.04 -3.35 12.94
N VAL A 128 13.08 -3.98 12.25
CA VAL A 128 12.97 -3.96 10.79
C VAL A 128 11.71 -3.17 10.43
N ASP A 129 11.82 -1.85 10.58
CA ASP A 129 10.68 -0.95 10.48
C ASP A 129 10.76 -0.12 9.19
N PRO A 130 9.89 -0.39 8.21
CA PRO A 130 9.74 0.50 7.07
C PRO A 130 9.35 1.92 7.54
N SER A 131 9.95 2.92 6.94
CA SER A 131 9.77 4.32 7.30
C SER A 131 8.55 4.92 6.60
N PRO A 132 7.54 5.42 7.34
CA PRO A 132 6.38 6.08 6.75
C PRO A 132 6.76 7.39 6.04
N THR A 133 7.83 8.06 6.48
CA THR A 133 8.35 9.26 5.80
C THR A 133 9.03 8.92 4.47
N MET A 134 9.65 7.75 4.35
CA MET A 134 10.14 7.26 3.05
C MET A 134 8.98 6.94 2.11
N ASP A 135 7.89 6.34 2.60
CA ASP A 135 6.68 6.12 1.79
C ASP A 135 6.14 7.44 1.23
N THR A 136 6.05 8.49 2.06
CA THR A 136 5.59 9.82 1.63
C THR A 136 6.49 10.42 0.55
N LEU A 137 7.82 10.33 0.70
CA LEU A 137 8.76 10.84 -0.30
C LEU A 137 8.68 10.06 -1.62
N GLU A 138 8.72 8.72 -1.56
CA GLU A 138 8.74 7.85 -2.73
C GLU A 138 7.42 7.89 -3.51
N SER A 139 6.28 7.96 -2.82
CA SER A 139 4.97 8.11 -3.47
C SER A 139 4.83 9.49 -4.14
N ALA A 140 5.25 10.57 -3.49
CA ALA A 140 5.30 11.90 -4.10
C ALA A 140 6.24 11.94 -5.31
N ALA A 141 7.37 11.25 -5.25
CA ALA A 141 8.34 11.19 -6.35
C ALA A 141 7.73 10.59 -7.63
N ILE A 142 6.83 9.61 -7.52
CA ILE A 142 6.11 9.05 -8.68
C ILE A 142 5.25 10.12 -9.37
N VAL A 143 4.54 10.94 -8.58
CA VAL A 143 3.69 12.03 -9.08
C VAL A 143 4.54 13.13 -9.71
N HIS A 144 5.57 13.61 -8.99
CA HIS A 144 6.51 14.60 -9.47
C HIS A 144 7.17 14.19 -10.79
N HIS A 145 7.74 12.98 -10.83
CA HIS A 145 8.38 12.46 -12.04
C HIS A 145 7.42 12.40 -13.23
N SER A 146 6.18 12.00 -12.99
CA SER A 146 5.16 11.97 -14.04
C SER A 146 4.83 13.39 -14.53
N MET A 147 4.79 14.38 -13.64
CA MET A 147 4.53 15.76 -14.01
C MET A 147 5.62 16.38 -14.88
N ILE A 148 6.89 16.31 -14.47
CA ILE A 148 7.98 16.95 -15.21
C ILE A 148 8.19 16.31 -16.59
N ASN A 149 7.75 15.06 -16.76
CA ASN A 149 7.77 14.33 -18.03
C ASN A 149 6.45 14.46 -18.82
N ASN A 150 5.51 15.31 -18.40
CA ASN A 150 4.20 15.51 -19.03
C ASN A 150 3.40 14.19 -19.22
N ILE A 151 3.53 13.27 -18.26
CA ILE A 151 2.80 12.00 -18.22
C ILE A 151 1.51 12.22 -17.43
N GLU A 152 0.37 11.94 -18.07
CA GLU A 152 -0.92 11.93 -17.39
C GLU A 152 -0.96 10.87 -16.28
N ARG A 153 -1.56 11.25 -15.15
CA ARG A 153 -1.68 10.44 -13.95
C ARG A 153 -3.15 10.13 -13.70
N GLY A 154 -3.42 8.90 -13.27
CA GLY A 154 -4.78 8.46 -12.99
C GLY A 154 -4.81 7.56 -11.77
N ALA A 155 -5.84 7.73 -10.96
CA ALA A 155 -6.06 6.99 -9.73
C ALA A 155 -7.32 6.12 -9.85
N LEU A 156 -7.19 4.86 -9.43
CA LEU A 156 -8.33 3.98 -9.15
C LEU A 156 -8.35 3.74 -7.65
N GLU A 157 -9.30 4.37 -6.96
CA GLU A 157 -9.52 4.25 -5.53
C GLU A 157 -10.60 3.19 -5.30
N VAL A 158 -10.27 2.16 -4.52
CA VAL A 158 -11.19 1.08 -4.16
C VAL A 158 -11.44 1.17 -2.67
N GLY A 159 -12.66 1.54 -2.27
CA GLY A 159 -13.00 1.89 -0.90
C GLY A 159 -12.52 3.28 -0.50
N GLY A 160 -12.08 3.41 0.76
CA GLY A 160 -11.67 4.68 1.35
C GLY A 160 -10.47 4.53 2.30
N GLY A 161 -10.54 5.21 3.45
CA GLY A 161 -9.56 5.11 4.53
C GLY A 161 -8.15 5.58 4.17
N VAL A 162 -7.16 4.95 4.79
CA VAL A 162 -5.73 5.29 4.65
C VAL A 162 -5.25 5.18 3.20
N PRO A 163 -5.55 4.12 2.42
CA PRO A 163 -5.06 4.02 1.04
C PRO A 163 -5.53 5.16 0.14
N LYS A 164 -6.81 5.57 0.23
CA LYS A 164 -7.36 6.70 -0.52
C LYS A 164 -6.60 7.98 -0.22
N ASN A 165 -6.49 8.33 1.07
CA ASN A 165 -5.84 9.59 1.43
C ASN A 165 -4.35 9.56 1.17
N PHE A 166 -3.68 8.44 1.40
CA PHE A 166 -2.25 8.31 1.15
C PHE A 166 -1.90 8.47 -0.33
N LEU A 167 -2.72 7.93 -1.24
CA LEU A 167 -2.58 8.19 -2.66
C LEU A 167 -2.74 9.68 -2.98
N GLN A 168 -3.81 10.29 -2.48
CA GLN A 168 -4.15 11.67 -2.82
C GLN A 168 -3.24 12.73 -2.15
N GLN A 169 -2.70 12.45 -0.97
CA GLN A 169 -1.86 13.41 -0.23
C GLN A 169 -0.53 13.71 -0.92
N THR A 170 -0.14 12.92 -1.92
CA THR A 170 1.01 13.20 -2.79
C THR A 170 0.94 14.61 -3.39
N GLY A 171 -0.27 15.07 -3.74
CA GLY A 171 -0.53 16.45 -4.18
C GLY A 171 -0.14 17.49 -3.11
N PRO A 172 -0.81 17.51 -1.95
CA PRO A 172 -0.42 18.34 -0.80
C PRO A 172 1.05 18.23 -0.39
N MET A 173 1.65 17.03 -0.45
CA MET A 173 3.08 16.86 -0.17
C MET A 173 3.92 17.70 -1.14
N ILE A 174 3.65 17.62 -2.44
CA ILE A 174 4.38 18.39 -3.43
C ILE A 174 4.06 19.89 -3.34
N SER A 175 2.79 20.26 -3.21
CA SER A 175 2.38 21.66 -3.28
C SER A 175 2.50 22.44 -1.99
N GLN A 176 1.99 21.88 -0.89
CA GLN A 176 1.91 22.58 0.41
C GLN A 176 3.22 22.41 1.19
N ILE A 177 3.81 21.21 1.18
CA ILE A 177 5.01 20.92 1.98
C ILE A 177 6.29 21.29 1.22
N LEU A 178 6.40 20.91 -0.05
CA LEU A 178 7.61 21.21 -0.86
C LEU A 178 7.53 22.55 -1.63
N GLY A 179 6.39 23.24 -1.61
CA GLY A 179 6.24 24.55 -2.26
C GLY A 179 6.41 24.51 -3.79
N MET A 180 6.10 23.37 -4.42
CA MET A 180 6.17 23.19 -5.87
C MET A 180 4.78 23.23 -6.49
N GLU A 181 4.67 23.63 -7.75
CA GLU A 181 3.39 23.47 -8.42
C GLU A 181 3.05 21.97 -8.47
N CYS A 182 1.82 21.59 -8.14
CA CYS A 182 1.32 20.23 -8.32
C CYS A 182 -0.15 20.29 -8.76
N PRO A 183 -0.44 19.98 -10.03
CA PRO A 183 -1.82 19.95 -10.50
C PRO A 183 -2.60 18.73 -9.98
N GLY A 184 -1.95 17.74 -9.36
CA GLY A 184 -2.61 16.54 -8.83
C GLY A 184 -2.91 15.48 -9.90
N GLU A 185 -3.87 14.60 -9.63
CA GLU A 185 -4.27 13.49 -10.50
C GLU A 185 -5.19 13.95 -11.64
N ASN A 186 -4.90 13.56 -12.89
CA ASN A 186 -5.70 13.98 -14.05
C ASN A 186 -7.05 13.27 -14.12
N TYR A 187 -7.07 11.99 -13.72
CA TYR A 187 -8.28 11.18 -13.74
C TYR A 187 -8.43 10.41 -12.43
N VAL A 188 -9.62 10.39 -11.84
CA VAL A 188 -9.86 9.65 -10.60
C VAL A 188 -11.17 8.88 -10.68
N ILE A 189 -11.10 7.57 -10.49
CA ILE A 189 -12.27 6.71 -10.31
C ILE A 189 -12.27 6.24 -8.86
N GLN A 190 -13.31 6.58 -8.10
CA GLN A 190 -13.46 6.15 -6.72
C GLN A 190 -14.68 5.24 -6.58
N VAL A 191 -14.44 3.94 -6.43
CA VAL A 191 -15.48 2.95 -6.15
C VAL A 191 -15.63 2.82 -4.64
N THR A 192 -16.74 3.28 -4.07
CA THR A 192 -16.94 3.28 -2.62
C THR A 192 -18.40 3.10 -2.22
N VAL A 193 -18.65 2.67 -0.99
CA VAL A 193 -19.97 2.72 -0.34
C VAL A 193 -20.06 3.85 0.69
N ASP A 194 -18.94 4.54 0.95
CA ASP A 194 -18.86 5.62 1.92
C ASP A 194 -19.59 6.87 1.42
N ARG A 195 -20.48 7.39 2.26
CA ARG A 195 -21.24 8.59 1.94
C ARG A 195 -20.47 9.87 2.29
N PRO A 196 -20.61 10.95 1.50
CA PRO A 196 -19.92 12.21 1.76
C PRO A 196 -20.46 12.99 2.96
N ASP A 197 -21.75 12.83 3.30
CA ASP A 197 -22.44 13.71 4.26
C ASP A 197 -21.98 13.56 5.72
N THR A 198 -21.31 12.48 6.07
CA THR A 198 -20.71 12.29 7.40
C THR A 198 -19.43 13.12 7.60
N GLY A 199 -18.89 13.72 6.55
CA GLY A 199 -17.62 14.45 6.57
C GLY A 199 -16.39 13.55 6.73
N GLY A 200 -16.56 12.24 6.58
CA GLY A 200 -15.47 11.27 6.67
C GLY A 200 -14.56 11.29 5.42
N LEU A 201 -13.26 11.12 5.63
CA LEU A 201 -12.23 11.07 4.58
C LEU A 201 -12.52 10.05 3.47
N SER A 202 -13.11 8.91 3.86
CA SER A 202 -13.46 7.82 2.95
C SER A 202 -14.54 8.21 1.94
N GLY A 203 -15.55 8.97 2.39
CA GLY A 203 -16.66 9.45 1.56
C GLY A 203 -16.41 10.81 0.90
N ALA A 204 -15.33 11.50 1.27
CA ALA A 204 -14.99 12.82 0.75
C ALA A 204 -14.89 12.79 -0.78
N THR A 205 -15.67 13.66 -1.42
CA THR A 205 -15.80 13.68 -2.88
C THR A 205 -14.49 14.07 -3.54
N ILE A 206 -14.27 13.59 -4.76
CA ILE A 206 -13.10 14.00 -5.55
C ILE A 206 -13.11 15.51 -5.84
N ASN A 207 -14.30 16.12 -5.97
CA ASN A 207 -14.44 17.57 -6.15
C ASN A 207 -13.89 18.36 -4.96
N GLU A 208 -14.14 17.89 -3.72
CA GLU A 208 -13.52 18.45 -2.53
C GLU A 208 -11.99 18.39 -2.61
N GLY A 209 -11.44 17.33 -3.22
CA GLY A 209 -10.00 17.20 -3.45
C GLY A 209 -9.36 18.37 -4.21
N LYS A 210 -10.12 19.14 -5.00
CA LYS A 210 -9.60 20.34 -5.67
C LYS A 210 -9.15 21.41 -4.68
N SER A 211 -9.85 21.61 -3.56
CA SER A 211 -9.47 22.61 -2.55
C SER A 211 -8.12 22.28 -1.90
N TRP A 212 -7.73 21.01 -1.91
CA TRP A 212 -6.47 20.49 -1.40
C TRP A 212 -5.37 20.37 -2.46
N GLY A 213 -5.64 20.73 -3.72
CA GLY A 213 -4.67 20.54 -4.81
C GLY A 213 -4.46 19.07 -5.22
N LYS A 214 -5.40 18.18 -4.89
CA LYS A 214 -5.31 16.75 -5.22
C LYS A 214 -5.65 16.44 -6.69
N ILE A 215 -6.38 17.36 -7.34
CA ILE A 215 -6.82 17.27 -8.74
C ILE A 215 -6.75 18.65 -9.42
N PRO A 216 -6.62 18.71 -10.76
CA PRO A 216 -6.41 19.97 -11.46
C PRO A 216 -7.70 20.79 -11.58
N LYS A 217 -8.87 20.13 -11.70
CA LYS A 217 -10.17 20.79 -11.85
C LYS A 217 -11.28 19.96 -11.24
N ALA A 218 -12.17 20.59 -10.47
CA ALA A 218 -13.39 19.93 -9.99
C ALA A 218 -14.38 19.73 -11.13
N GLY A 219 -15.09 18.59 -11.13
CA GLY A 219 -16.12 18.23 -12.11
C GLY A 219 -15.61 17.71 -13.45
N GLU A 220 -14.29 17.60 -13.66
CA GLU A 220 -13.68 17.08 -14.90
C GLU A 220 -12.73 15.91 -14.58
N GLY A 221 -12.86 14.79 -15.32
CA GLY A 221 -11.94 13.65 -15.23
C GLY A 221 -12.17 12.72 -14.03
N ASN A 222 -13.22 12.95 -13.24
CA ASN A 222 -13.47 12.23 -12.00
C ASN A 222 -14.88 11.60 -11.95
N ILE A 223 -14.96 10.34 -11.50
CA ILE A 223 -16.19 9.54 -11.40
C ILE A 223 -16.21 8.81 -10.05
N ILE A 224 -17.36 8.80 -9.37
CA ILE A 224 -17.54 8.12 -8.09
C ILE A 224 -18.71 7.13 -8.20
N PRO A 225 -18.48 5.86 -8.58
CA PRO A 225 -19.50 4.83 -8.49
C PRO A 225 -19.76 4.46 -7.02
N TYR A 226 -20.96 4.76 -6.53
CA TYR A 226 -21.40 4.33 -5.19
C TYR A 226 -21.84 2.86 -5.23
N LEU A 227 -20.87 1.94 -5.14
CA LEU A 227 -21.06 0.51 -5.32
C LEU A 227 -20.03 -0.29 -4.50
N ASP A 228 -20.43 -1.46 -4.04
CA ASP A 228 -19.53 -2.42 -3.39
C ASP A 228 -18.39 -2.83 -4.33
N ALA A 229 -17.16 -2.85 -3.82
CA ALA A 229 -15.96 -3.20 -4.59
C ALA A 229 -16.02 -4.62 -5.18
N THR A 230 -16.67 -5.56 -4.50
CA THR A 230 -16.84 -6.95 -4.96
C THR A 230 -17.71 -7.06 -6.21
N VAL A 231 -18.53 -6.05 -6.49
CA VAL A 231 -19.34 -5.95 -7.72
C VAL A 231 -18.68 -5.02 -8.74
N GLY A 232 -18.29 -3.83 -8.31
CA GLY A 232 -17.79 -2.78 -9.20
C GLY A 232 -16.44 -3.11 -9.83
N ILE A 233 -15.49 -3.63 -9.05
CA ILE A 233 -14.12 -3.86 -9.55
C ILE A 233 -14.05 -4.97 -10.60
N PRO A 234 -14.70 -6.14 -10.43
CA PRO A 234 -14.74 -7.15 -11.48
C PRO A 234 -15.29 -6.62 -12.81
N ILE A 235 -16.36 -5.82 -12.79
CA ILE A 235 -16.96 -5.23 -14.00
C ILE A 235 -15.97 -4.26 -14.68
N ILE A 236 -15.36 -3.36 -13.91
CA ILE A 236 -14.38 -2.39 -14.44
C ILE A 236 -13.19 -3.12 -15.06
N PHE A 237 -12.65 -4.14 -14.38
CA PHE A 237 -11.52 -4.92 -14.87
C PHE A 237 -11.89 -5.79 -16.08
N ALA A 238 -13.06 -6.43 -16.09
CA ALA A 238 -13.53 -7.18 -17.25
C ALA A 238 -13.62 -6.27 -18.49
N TYR A 239 -14.28 -5.12 -18.36
CA TYR A 239 -14.38 -4.13 -19.44
C TYR A 239 -13.00 -3.67 -19.91
N ALA A 240 -12.09 -3.33 -18.99
CA ALA A 240 -10.74 -2.87 -19.34
C ALA A 240 -9.93 -3.96 -20.05
N LEU A 241 -9.99 -5.21 -19.60
CA LEU A 241 -9.28 -6.32 -20.21
C LEU A 241 -9.82 -6.68 -21.60
N GLU A 242 -11.13 -6.56 -21.81
CA GLU A 242 -11.76 -6.84 -23.10
C GLU A 242 -11.54 -5.71 -24.13
N ASN A 243 -11.55 -4.46 -23.68
CA ASN A 243 -11.60 -3.30 -24.58
C ASN A 243 -10.29 -2.54 -24.72
N CYS A 244 -9.30 -2.76 -23.83
CA CYS A 244 -8.02 -2.06 -23.88
C CYS A 244 -6.87 -2.99 -24.29
N LYS A 245 -5.97 -2.48 -25.13
CA LYS A 245 -4.71 -3.16 -25.44
C LYS A 245 -3.78 -3.18 -24.22
N PRO A 246 -3.01 -4.27 -24.02
CA PRO A 246 -1.97 -4.30 -22.98
C PRO A 246 -1.02 -3.11 -23.07
N ARG A 247 -0.75 -2.46 -21.93
CA ARG A 247 0.15 -1.30 -21.85
C ARG A 247 1.56 -1.74 -21.46
N LYS A 248 2.57 -1.01 -21.92
CA LYS A 248 3.96 -1.23 -21.49
C LYS A 248 4.09 -0.98 -19.98
N LEU A 249 4.66 -1.94 -19.27
CA LEU A 249 4.89 -1.81 -17.82
C LEU A 249 5.88 -0.67 -17.54
N LYS A 250 5.46 0.28 -16.68
CA LYS A 250 6.29 1.43 -16.27
C LYS A 250 7.42 1.02 -15.32
N LYS A 251 7.19 -0.04 -14.53
CA LYS A 251 8.16 -0.64 -13.60
C LYS A 251 8.76 0.39 -12.62
N TYR A 252 7.90 1.07 -11.86
CA TYR A 252 8.32 2.16 -10.97
C TYR A 252 9.20 1.70 -9.81
N ALA A 253 9.06 0.47 -9.30
CA ALA A 253 9.82 0.03 -8.13
C ALA A 253 11.34 0.08 -8.35
N ARG A 254 11.82 -0.19 -9.57
CA ARG A 254 13.25 -0.06 -9.92
C ARG A 254 13.70 1.37 -10.21
N LYS A 255 12.74 2.28 -10.50
CA LYS A 255 13.00 3.69 -10.77
C LYS A 255 12.94 4.55 -9.50
N LEU A 256 12.28 4.06 -8.44
CA LEU A 256 12.07 4.76 -7.17
C LEU A 256 13.33 5.46 -6.65
N PRO A 257 14.52 4.81 -6.57
CA PRO A 257 15.71 5.49 -6.07
C PRO A 257 16.13 6.72 -6.89
N GLU A 258 16.00 6.63 -8.22
CA GLU A 258 16.36 7.71 -9.15
C GLU A 258 15.35 8.85 -9.07
N ILE A 259 14.05 8.55 -9.16
CA ILE A 259 13.01 9.58 -9.18
C ILE A 259 12.81 10.25 -7.81
N THR A 260 13.09 9.53 -6.71
CA THR A 260 13.11 10.13 -5.37
C THR A 260 14.29 11.08 -5.21
N ARG A 261 15.46 10.75 -5.78
CA ARG A 261 16.58 11.69 -5.82
C ARG A 261 16.25 12.94 -6.63
N GLU A 262 15.64 12.78 -7.80
CA GLU A 262 15.16 13.89 -8.64
C GLU A 262 14.21 14.82 -7.88
N LEU A 263 13.26 14.26 -7.11
CA LEU A 263 12.38 15.04 -6.24
C LEU A 263 13.17 15.81 -5.17
N ILE A 264 14.09 15.13 -4.48
CA ILE A 264 14.90 15.72 -3.40
C ILE A 264 15.75 16.87 -3.93
N GLU A 265 16.46 16.67 -5.04
CA GLU A 265 17.29 17.69 -5.67
C GLU A 265 16.46 18.93 -6.03
N THR A 266 15.26 18.73 -6.58
CA THR A 266 14.33 19.82 -6.91
C THR A 266 13.84 20.54 -5.65
N ALA A 267 13.50 19.78 -4.60
CA ALA A 267 12.97 20.33 -3.36
C ALA A 267 14.02 21.12 -2.56
N ILE A 268 15.26 20.64 -2.49
CA ILE A 268 16.35 21.29 -1.73
C ILE A 268 16.63 22.71 -2.25
N LEU A 269 16.50 22.94 -3.56
CA LEU A 269 16.65 24.27 -4.16
C LEU A 269 15.62 25.29 -3.65
N LYS A 270 14.53 24.82 -3.02
CA LYS A 270 13.44 25.65 -2.48
C LYS A 270 13.41 25.72 -0.96
N VAL A 271 14.21 24.93 -0.26
CA VAL A 271 14.29 25.00 1.20
C VAL A 271 15.12 26.23 1.57
N GLU A 272 14.48 27.27 2.09
CA GLU A 272 15.19 28.36 2.76
C GLU A 272 15.89 27.78 4.00
N VAL A 273 17.21 27.97 4.09
CA VAL A 273 18.05 27.58 5.24
C VAL A 273 18.14 28.72 6.23
#